data_AF-A0A2C6AUC2-F1
#
_entry.id   AF-A0A2C6AUC2-F1
#
_cell.length_a   1.000
_cell.length_b   1.000
_cell.length_c   1.000
_cell.angle_alpha   90.00
_cell.angle_beta   90.00
_cell.angle_gamma   90.00
#
_symmetry.space_group_name_H-M   'P 1'
#
loop_
_entity.id
_entity.type
_entity.pdbx_description
1 polymer ?
#
loop_
_entity_poly.entity_id
_entity_poly.type
_entity_poly.pdbx_seq_one_letter_code
_entity_poly.pdbx_strand_id
1 'polypeptide(L)'
;MKKEEILKKYDQEISELDFIRKSRFGEISLSLDIMSYPYFTKEDLEKNPKDHTFSGQFFNLKFVPEHDVYTPKNTMIYKKPRNANGDFPYYILWLDPIEVLETLGKDDEAYNIRRDRYIQGCYDLSIGESRIISVDFINGKFKLIDGRHRILTFLAHCKYRELPCYLPKKEVEPSFEEKFKHLLKTPDDVKIFINDKNEYCIEIPTK
;
A
#
# COMPACT_ATOMS: atom_id res chain seq x y z
N MET A 1 12.72 -12.92 -8.55
CA MET A 1 12.79 -14.39 -8.73
C MET A 1 11.98 -14.78 -9.95
N LYS A 2 12.38 -15.76 -10.77
CA LYS A 2 11.55 -16.22 -11.91
C LYS A 2 10.35 -17.01 -11.40
N LYS A 3 9.21 -17.01 -12.10
CA LYS A 3 7.98 -17.69 -11.65
C LYS A 3 8.21 -19.18 -11.37
N GLU A 4 9.02 -19.82 -12.21
CA GLU A 4 9.40 -21.22 -12.09
C GLU A 4 10.18 -21.50 -10.80
N GLU A 5 10.95 -20.52 -10.30
CA GLU A 5 11.66 -20.63 -9.03
C GLU A 5 10.71 -20.48 -7.84
N ILE A 6 9.68 -19.63 -7.93
CA ILE A 6 8.64 -19.49 -6.89
C ILE A 6 7.83 -20.78 -6.79
N LEU A 7 7.38 -21.32 -7.93
CA LEU A 7 6.63 -22.58 -7.96
C LEU A 7 7.45 -23.72 -7.37
N LYS A 8 8.73 -23.83 -7.72
CA LYS A 8 9.63 -24.84 -7.12
C LYS A 8 9.85 -24.61 -5.63
N LYS A 9 10.02 -23.36 -5.19
CA LYS A 9 10.30 -23.03 -3.80
C LYS A 9 9.11 -23.27 -2.88
N TYR A 10 7.89 -23.08 -3.37
CA TYR A 10 6.67 -23.15 -2.58
C TYR A 10 5.67 -24.23 -3.05
N ASP A 11 6.13 -25.22 -3.80
CA ASP A 11 5.29 -26.24 -4.47
C ASP A 11 4.28 -26.91 -3.53
N GLN A 12 4.75 -27.35 -2.36
CA GLN A 12 3.92 -28.01 -1.36
C GLN A 12 2.84 -27.07 -0.80
N GLU A 13 3.21 -25.84 -0.43
CA GLU A 13 2.28 -24.87 0.13
C GLU A 13 1.24 -24.40 -0.91
N ILE A 14 1.68 -24.19 -2.15
CA ILE A 14 0.80 -23.84 -3.27
C ILE A 14 -0.21 -24.97 -3.51
N SER A 15 0.24 -26.23 -3.45
CA SER A 15 -0.63 -27.40 -3.59
C SER A 15 -1.66 -27.52 -2.46
N GLU A 16 -1.25 -27.27 -1.22
CA GLU A 16 -2.15 -27.25 -0.05
C GLU A 16 -3.21 -26.14 -0.18
N LEU A 17 -2.79 -24.94 -0.59
CA LEU A 17 -3.70 -23.82 -0.81
C LEU A 17 -4.64 -24.07 -1.99
N ASP A 18 -4.17 -24.67 -3.08
CA ASP A 18 -5.00 -25.06 -4.22
C ASP A 18 -6.07 -26.08 -3.84
N PHE A 19 -5.72 -27.04 -2.98
CA PHE A 19 -6.69 -27.99 -2.44
C PHE A 19 -7.78 -27.26 -1.63
N ILE A 20 -7.39 -26.33 -0.74
CA ILE A 20 -8.33 -25.54 0.06
C ILE A 20 -9.23 -24.66 -0.84
N ARG A 21 -8.62 -23.95 -1.81
CA ARG A 21 -9.35 -23.06 -2.72
C ARG A 21 -10.35 -23.84 -3.56
N LYS A 22 -9.92 -24.97 -4.14
CA LYS A 22 -10.79 -25.86 -4.91
C LYS A 22 -11.95 -26.39 -4.07
N SER A 23 -11.67 -26.83 -2.85
CA SER A 23 -12.70 -27.34 -1.94
C SER A 23 -13.72 -26.29 -1.49
N ARG A 24 -13.34 -25.01 -1.41
CA ARG A 24 -14.20 -23.93 -0.90
C ARG A 24 -14.87 -23.08 -1.98
N PHE A 25 -14.22 -22.92 -3.14
CA PHE A 25 -14.61 -21.92 -4.14
C PHE A 25 -14.79 -22.47 -5.56
N GLY A 26 -14.67 -23.79 -5.76
CA GLY A 26 -15.15 -24.46 -6.97
C GLY A 26 -14.16 -24.53 -8.14
N GLU A 27 -13.29 -23.55 -8.38
CA GLU A 27 -12.17 -23.66 -9.35
C GLU A 27 -11.30 -22.40 -9.36
N ILE A 28 -10.12 -22.44 -8.70
CA ILE A 28 -9.00 -21.51 -8.92
C ILE A 28 -7.70 -22.23 -8.55
N SER A 29 -6.74 -22.35 -9.48
CA SER A 29 -5.38 -22.84 -9.16
C SER A 29 -4.43 -21.66 -9.07
N LEU A 30 -3.90 -21.44 -7.87
CA LEU A 30 -2.81 -20.54 -7.54
C LEU A 30 -1.57 -20.84 -8.39
N SER A 31 -1.27 -22.12 -8.67
CA SER A 31 -0.14 -22.47 -9.55
C SER A 31 -0.33 -21.91 -10.98
N LEU A 32 -1.54 -22.03 -11.54
CA LEU A 32 -1.91 -21.45 -12.83
C LEU A 32 -1.95 -19.92 -12.77
N ASP A 33 -2.41 -19.35 -11.66
CA ASP A 33 -2.41 -17.90 -11.44
C ASP A 33 -0.97 -17.34 -11.44
N ILE A 34 -0.02 -18.02 -10.79
CA ILE A 34 1.41 -17.64 -10.77
C ILE A 34 2.02 -17.79 -12.18
N MET A 35 1.74 -18.89 -12.89
CA MET A 35 2.27 -19.10 -14.25
C MET A 35 1.75 -18.07 -15.25
N SER A 36 0.44 -17.78 -15.21
CA SER A 36 -0.22 -16.84 -16.12
C SER A 36 0.11 -15.38 -15.85
N TYR A 37 0.88 -15.07 -14.80
CA TYR A 37 1.21 -13.72 -14.35
C TYR A 37 2.05 -12.92 -15.38
N PRO A 38 1.56 -11.94 -16.16
CA PRO A 38 2.42 -11.09 -17.00
C PRO A 38 3.60 -10.47 -16.23
N TYR A 39 4.81 -10.59 -16.78
CA TYR A 39 5.96 -9.79 -16.35
C TYR A 39 5.72 -8.36 -16.82
N PHE A 40 5.87 -7.36 -15.95
CA PHE A 40 5.77 -5.96 -16.34
C PHE A 40 7.11 -5.28 -16.21
N THR A 41 7.48 -4.53 -17.25
CA THR A 41 8.62 -3.63 -17.19
C THR A 41 8.20 -2.26 -16.67
N LYS A 42 9.18 -1.47 -16.23
CA LYS A 42 8.99 -0.06 -15.89
C LYS A 42 8.31 0.71 -17.04
N GLU A 43 8.71 0.41 -18.26
CA GLU A 43 8.22 1.03 -19.49
C GLU A 43 6.74 0.69 -19.78
N ASP A 44 6.30 -0.53 -19.44
CA ASP A 44 4.89 -0.94 -19.61
C ASP A 44 3.94 -0.19 -18.66
N LEU A 45 4.41 0.11 -17.44
CA LEU A 45 3.67 0.89 -16.45
C LEU A 45 3.60 2.38 -16.81
N GLU A 46 4.66 2.92 -17.42
CA GLU A 46 4.69 4.30 -17.90
C GLU A 46 3.75 4.52 -19.10
N LYS A 47 3.66 3.55 -20.03
CA LYS A 47 2.87 3.70 -21.26
C LYS A 47 1.36 3.66 -21.05
N ASN A 48 0.84 2.71 -20.27
CA ASN A 48 -0.62 2.52 -20.11
C ASN A 48 -1.02 2.15 -18.67
N PRO A 49 -0.84 3.03 -17.68
CA PRO A 49 -1.11 2.72 -16.27
C PRO A 49 -2.57 2.38 -15.96
N LYS A 50 -3.52 2.65 -16.87
CA LYS A 50 -4.96 2.41 -16.69
C LYS A 50 -5.47 1.10 -17.30
N ASP A 51 -4.74 0.50 -18.24
CA ASP A 51 -5.22 -0.67 -19.00
C ASP A 51 -4.85 -2.01 -18.33
N HIS A 52 -4.09 -1.97 -17.24
CA HIS A 52 -3.56 -3.16 -16.56
C HIS A 52 -4.53 -3.76 -15.52
N THR A 53 -5.84 -3.58 -15.70
CA THR A 53 -6.87 -4.18 -14.84
C THR A 53 -7.17 -5.62 -15.24
N PHE A 54 -6.28 -6.55 -14.89
CA PHE A 54 -6.66 -7.96 -14.75
C PHE A 54 -7.07 -8.22 -13.30
N SER A 55 -8.36 -8.47 -13.07
CA SER A 55 -8.87 -8.93 -11.79
C SER A 55 -8.67 -10.45 -11.68
N GLY A 56 -7.55 -10.87 -11.09
CA GLY A 56 -7.37 -12.22 -10.54
C GLY A 56 -7.31 -12.11 -9.02
N GLN A 57 -8.26 -12.74 -8.33
CA GLN A 57 -8.47 -12.64 -6.89
C GLN A 57 -7.37 -13.34 -6.08
N PHE A 58 -7.20 -12.90 -4.82
CA PHE A 58 -6.40 -13.50 -3.72
C PHE A 58 -4.95 -13.87 -4.08
N PHE A 59 -4.00 -13.03 -3.68
CA PHE A 59 -2.58 -13.36 -3.77
C PHE A 59 -1.88 -13.16 -2.43
N ASN A 60 -1.09 -14.15 -2.02
CA ASN A 60 -0.11 -13.96 -0.96
C ASN A 60 1.12 -13.28 -1.57
N LEU A 61 1.65 -12.26 -0.89
CA LEU A 61 2.78 -11.45 -1.33
C LEU A 61 4.00 -12.27 -1.73
N LYS A 62 4.28 -13.37 -1.02
CA LYS A 62 5.43 -14.24 -1.29
C LYS A 62 5.37 -14.97 -2.63
N PHE A 63 4.19 -15.01 -3.27
CA PHE A 63 4.00 -15.60 -4.59
C PHE A 63 4.02 -14.56 -5.71
N VAL A 64 4.36 -13.31 -5.42
CA VAL A 64 4.48 -12.23 -6.42
C VAL A 64 5.94 -12.12 -6.86
N PRO A 65 6.29 -12.58 -8.09
CA PRO A 65 7.69 -12.56 -8.57
C PRO A 65 8.36 -11.20 -8.59
N GLU A 66 7.55 -10.16 -8.81
CA GLU A 66 7.93 -8.76 -8.96
C GLU A 66 8.29 -8.11 -7.63
N HIS A 67 7.93 -8.74 -6.51
CA HIS A 67 8.31 -8.28 -5.17
C HIS A 67 9.82 -7.98 -5.12
N ASP A 68 10.65 -8.91 -5.57
CA ASP A 68 12.12 -8.73 -5.50
C ASP A 68 12.70 -7.83 -6.60
N VAL A 69 11.90 -7.45 -7.60
CA VAL A 69 12.40 -6.73 -8.79
C VAL A 69 12.53 -5.23 -8.51
N TYR A 70 11.63 -4.68 -7.70
CA TYR A 70 11.60 -3.25 -7.41
C TYR A 70 12.40 -2.94 -6.15
N THR A 71 13.49 -2.19 -6.32
CA THR A 71 14.26 -1.67 -5.18
C THR A 71 13.71 -0.31 -4.77
N PRO A 72 13.25 -0.12 -3.52
CA PRO A 72 12.83 1.19 -3.05
C PRO A 72 13.96 2.21 -3.11
N LYS A 73 13.61 3.45 -3.47
CA LYS A 73 14.47 4.61 -3.21
C LYS A 73 14.68 4.77 -1.72
N ASN A 74 15.79 5.38 -1.32
CA ASN A 74 16.13 5.63 0.08
C ASN A 74 15.14 6.59 0.77
N THR A 75 14.42 7.37 -0.02
CA THR A 75 13.36 8.26 0.44
C THR A 75 12.14 8.14 -0.45
N MET A 76 10.97 8.39 0.13
CA MET A 76 9.67 8.36 -0.53
C MET A 76 8.96 9.67 -0.35
N ILE A 77 8.47 10.24 -1.45
CA ILE A 77 7.73 11.50 -1.46
C ILE A 77 6.24 11.21 -1.62
N TYR A 78 5.47 11.55 -0.59
CA TYR A 78 4.02 11.56 -0.65
C TYR A 78 3.55 12.89 -1.21
N LYS A 79 2.98 12.86 -2.42
CA LYS A 79 2.46 14.05 -3.08
C LYS A 79 0.99 14.25 -2.73
N LYS A 80 0.66 15.46 -2.30
CA LYS A 80 -0.72 15.91 -2.10
C LYS A 80 -1.48 15.97 -3.44
N PRO A 81 -2.71 15.45 -3.52
CA PRO A 81 -3.59 15.76 -4.65
C PRO A 81 -3.92 17.27 -4.66
N ARG A 82 -3.79 17.91 -5.83
CA ARG A 82 -4.16 19.32 -6.04
C ARG A 82 -5.62 19.52 -5.62
N ASN A 83 -5.85 20.42 -4.66
CA ASN A 83 -7.17 20.98 -4.41
C ASN A 83 -7.19 22.38 -5.03
N ALA A 84 -8.19 22.67 -5.86
CA ALA A 84 -8.27 23.93 -6.60
C ALA A 84 -8.44 25.18 -5.70
N ASN A 85 -8.83 25.00 -4.43
CA ASN A 85 -9.32 26.07 -3.56
C ASN A 85 -8.47 26.31 -2.29
N GLY A 86 -7.18 25.96 -2.31
CA GLY A 86 -6.22 26.42 -1.30
C GLY A 86 -6.25 25.72 0.06
N ASP A 87 -7.43 25.44 0.62
CA ASP A 87 -7.50 24.78 1.93
C ASP A 87 -7.34 23.26 1.83
N PHE A 88 -6.49 22.74 2.71
CA PHE A 88 -6.18 21.33 2.84
C PHE A 88 -6.74 20.82 4.17
N PRO A 89 -8.03 20.45 4.22
CA PRO A 89 -8.69 20.11 5.46
C PRO A 89 -8.34 18.67 5.82
N TYR A 90 -7.07 18.37 6.10
CA TYR A 90 -6.64 17.07 6.60
C TYR A 90 -5.67 17.23 7.76
N TYR A 91 -5.83 16.39 8.77
CA TYR A 91 -4.75 16.07 9.70
C TYR A 91 -3.82 15.04 9.05
N ILE A 92 -2.52 15.21 9.26
CA ILE A 92 -1.52 14.16 8.97
C ILE A 92 -1.28 13.46 10.29
N LEU A 93 -1.66 12.19 10.34
CA LEU A 93 -1.49 11.32 11.49
C LEU A 93 -0.39 10.31 11.18
N TRP A 94 0.55 10.16 12.11
CA TRP A 94 1.58 9.13 12.06
C TRP A 94 1.04 7.90 12.76
N LEU A 95 0.58 6.93 11.98
CA LEU A 95 -0.11 5.73 12.48
C LEU A 95 0.74 4.49 12.22
N ASP A 96 0.65 3.51 13.12
CA ASP A 96 1.17 2.16 12.86
C ASP A 96 0.38 1.56 11.68
N PRO A 97 1.04 1.26 10.55
CA PRO A 97 0.35 0.70 9.40
C PRO A 97 -0.29 -0.66 9.64
N ILE A 98 0.21 -1.48 10.58
CA ILE A 98 -0.39 -2.76 10.94
C ILE A 98 -1.74 -2.50 11.62
N GLU A 99 -1.77 -1.62 12.62
CA GLU A 99 -3.02 -1.22 13.28
C GLU A 99 -4.03 -0.68 12.28
N VAL A 100 -3.59 0.15 11.32
CA VAL A 100 -4.45 0.68 10.27
C VAL A 100 -5.00 -0.42 9.36
N LEU A 101 -4.19 -1.42 8.97
CA LEU A 101 -4.65 -2.54 8.14
C LEU A 101 -5.66 -3.44 8.86
N GLU A 102 -5.42 -3.75 10.13
CA GLU A 102 -6.32 -4.58 10.94
C GLU A 102 -7.74 -3.99 11.07
N THR A 103 -7.90 -2.68 10.77
CA THR A 103 -9.22 -2.05 10.75
C THR A 103 -10.12 -2.54 9.63
N LEU A 104 -9.56 -3.17 8.59
CA LEU A 104 -10.28 -3.82 7.48
C LEU A 104 -10.89 -5.17 7.87
N GLY A 105 -10.44 -5.80 8.95
CA GLY A 105 -10.88 -7.13 9.36
C GLY A 105 -9.73 -7.97 9.91
N LYS A 106 -10.05 -8.98 10.73
CA LYS A 106 -9.08 -9.94 11.27
C LYS A 106 -8.78 -11.10 10.32
N ASP A 107 -9.60 -11.27 9.28
CA ASP A 107 -9.41 -12.31 8.26
C ASP A 107 -8.38 -11.84 7.21
N ASP A 108 -7.94 -12.75 6.34
CA ASP A 108 -7.02 -12.48 5.22
C ASP A 108 -7.43 -11.30 4.32
N GLU A 109 -8.62 -10.73 4.51
CA GLU A 109 -9.13 -9.53 3.85
C GLU A 109 -8.22 -8.30 3.95
N ALA A 110 -7.59 -8.06 5.11
CA ALA A 110 -6.62 -6.98 5.26
C ALA A 110 -5.38 -7.18 4.38
N TYR A 111 -5.04 -8.44 4.10
CA TYR A 111 -3.89 -8.88 3.31
C TYR A 111 -4.25 -9.28 1.88
N ASN A 112 -5.53 -9.17 1.50
CA ASN A 112 -6.01 -9.46 0.16
C ASN A 112 -5.57 -8.38 -0.83
N ILE A 113 -4.51 -8.69 -1.57
CA ILE A 113 -3.99 -7.82 -2.60
C ILE A 113 -4.62 -8.10 -3.96
N ARG A 114 -5.25 -7.06 -4.51
CA ARG A 114 -5.29 -6.88 -5.97
C ARG A 114 -3.88 -6.66 -6.54
N ARG A 115 -3.53 -7.50 -7.51
CA ARG A 115 -2.23 -7.53 -8.19
C ARG A 115 -1.81 -6.19 -8.79
N ASP A 116 -2.66 -5.60 -9.64
CA ASP A 116 -2.39 -4.34 -10.35
C ASP A 116 -1.97 -3.22 -9.38
N ARG A 117 -2.64 -3.16 -8.24
CA ARG A 117 -2.40 -2.15 -7.21
C ARG A 117 -1.13 -2.43 -6.39
N TYR A 118 -0.79 -3.69 -6.16
CA TYR A 118 0.46 -4.04 -5.48
C TYR A 118 1.68 -3.72 -6.35
N ILE A 119 1.66 -4.13 -7.63
CA ILE A 119 2.76 -3.82 -8.58
C ILE A 119 2.93 -2.32 -8.73
N GLN A 120 1.83 -1.57 -8.87
CA GLN A 120 1.90 -0.11 -8.91
C GLN A 120 2.58 0.45 -7.66
N GLY A 121 2.28 -0.09 -6.46
CA GLY A 121 2.95 0.32 -5.23
C GLY A 121 4.45 0.00 -5.21
N CYS A 122 4.87 -1.17 -5.72
CA CYS A 122 6.29 -1.50 -5.87
C CYS A 122 6.99 -0.55 -6.86
N TYR A 123 6.33 -0.21 -7.98
CA TYR A 123 6.85 0.77 -8.93
C TYR A 123 6.97 2.16 -8.31
N ASP A 124 5.93 2.62 -7.62
CA ASP A 124 5.87 3.88 -6.85
C ASP A 124 7.09 3.97 -5.90
N LEU A 125 7.37 2.89 -5.16
CA LEU A 125 8.56 2.78 -4.31
C LEU A 125 9.89 2.93 -5.09
N SER A 126 9.96 2.35 -6.29
CA SER A 126 11.17 2.37 -7.12
C SER A 126 11.47 3.74 -7.72
N ILE A 127 10.44 4.57 -7.94
CA ILE A 127 10.61 5.94 -8.44
C ILE A 127 10.70 6.96 -7.30
N GLY A 128 10.40 6.56 -6.05
CA GLY A 128 10.49 7.45 -4.89
C GLY A 128 9.22 8.27 -4.66
N GLU A 129 8.08 7.87 -5.21
CA GLU A 129 6.83 8.65 -5.15
C GLU A 129 5.67 7.76 -4.72
N SER A 130 4.86 8.20 -3.76
CA SER A 130 3.66 7.48 -3.36
C SER A 130 2.45 8.40 -3.24
N ARG A 131 1.27 7.79 -3.29
CA ARG A 131 0.00 8.45 -3.01
C ARG A 131 -0.33 8.36 -1.53
N ILE A 132 -1.14 9.31 -1.07
CA ILE A 132 -1.59 9.39 0.32
C ILE A 132 -2.29 8.10 0.79
N ILE A 133 -2.17 7.77 2.08
CA ILE A 133 -3.01 6.77 2.74
C ILE A 133 -4.16 7.52 3.40
N SER A 134 -5.39 7.16 3.11
CA SER A 134 -6.58 7.87 3.59
C SER A 134 -7.26 7.09 4.71
N VAL A 135 -7.57 7.77 5.80
CA VAL A 135 -8.25 7.19 6.96
C VAL A 135 -9.45 8.05 7.37
N ASP A 136 -10.40 7.46 8.08
CA ASP A 136 -11.48 8.16 8.78
C ASP A 136 -11.44 7.82 10.28
N PHE A 137 -12.12 8.61 11.11
CA PHE A 137 -12.22 8.36 12.54
C PHE A 137 -13.67 8.04 12.89
N ILE A 138 -13.95 6.77 13.15
CA ILE A 138 -15.32 6.26 13.33
C ILE A 138 -15.36 5.44 14.62
N ASN A 139 -16.30 5.76 15.51
CA ASN A 139 -16.51 5.05 16.78
C ASN A 139 -15.24 4.90 17.63
N GLY A 140 -14.44 5.98 17.71
CA GLY A 140 -13.23 6.00 18.52
C GLY A 140 -12.02 5.30 17.91
N LYS A 141 -12.09 4.85 16.64
CA LYS A 141 -11.02 4.13 15.96
C LYS A 141 -10.71 4.77 14.60
N PHE A 142 -9.43 4.77 14.23
CA PHE A 142 -9.03 5.06 12.86
C PHE A 142 -9.44 3.90 11.95
N LYS A 143 -9.94 4.21 10.77
CA LYS A 143 -10.44 3.25 9.78
C LYS A 143 -9.80 3.54 8.44
N LEU A 144 -9.16 2.54 7.84
CA LEU A 144 -8.57 2.67 6.52
C LEU A 144 -9.66 2.87 5.46
N ILE A 145 -9.56 3.95 4.69
CA ILE A 145 -10.45 4.27 3.57
C ILE A 145 -9.81 3.88 2.24
N ASP A 146 -8.55 4.25 2.05
CA ASP A 146 -7.78 3.88 0.85
C ASP A 146 -6.29 3.78 1.18
N GLY A 147 -5.61 2.86 0.50
CA GLY A 147 -4.16 2.70 0.59
C GLY A 147 -3.66 1.37 1.14
N ARG A 148 -4.51 0.36 1.31
CA ARG A 148 -4.10 -0.98 1.77
C ARG A 148 -2.89 -1.53 1.02
N HIS A 149 -2.89 -1.44 -0.32
CA HIS A 149 -1.79 -1.94 -1.15
C HIS A 149 -0.51 -1.11 -1.00
N ARG A 150 -0.64 0.18 -0.76
CA ARG A 150 0.49 1.07 -0.47
C ARG A 150 1.09 0.71 0.87
N ILE A 151 0.26 0.52 1.88
CA ILE A 151 0.73 0.03 3.18
C ILE A 151 1.47 -1.30 3.00
N LEU A 152 0.84 -2.30 2.37
CA LEU A 152 1.44 -3.63 2.19
C LEU A 152 2.76 -3.61 1.40
N THR A 153 2.89 -2.75 0.38
CA THR A 153 4.16 -2.58 -0.36
C THR A 153 5.23 -1.94 0.52
N PHE A 154 4.87 -0.95 1.32
CA PHE A 154 5.77 -0.39 2.34
C PHE A 154 6.20 -1.44 3.36
N LEU A 155 5.28 -2.26 3.88
CA LEU A 155 5.62 -3.27 4.87
C LEU A 155 6.57 -4.33 4.32
N ALA A 156 6.39 -4.64 3.03
CA ALA A 156 7.18 -5.61 2.29
C ALA A 156 8.63 -5.15 2.06
N HIS A 157 8.86 -3.86 1.80
CA HIS A 157 10.11 -3.39 1.20
C HIS A 157 10.88 -2.35 2.01
N CYS A 158 10.22 -1.66 2.93
CA CYS A 158 10.79 -0.54 3.67
C CYS A 158 10.89 -0.89 5.15
N LYS A 159 11.85 -0.29 5.85
CA LYS A 159 11.78 -0.21 7.31
C LYS A 159 10.84 0.91 7.68
N TYR A 160 9.94 0.68 8.62
CA TYR A 160 9.02 1.71 9.10
C TYR A 160 8.68 1.50 10.57
N ARG A 161 8.22 2.58 11.19
CA ARG A 161 7.58 2.58 12.50
C ARG A 161 6.14 3.06 12.36
N GLU A 162 5.95 4.23 11.75
CA GLU A 162 4.65 4.85 11.48
C GLU A 162 4.62 5.39 10.05
N LEU A 163 3.45 5.41 9.41
CA LEU A 163 3.24 6.00 8.07
C LEU A 163 2.33 7.23 8.13
N PRO A 164 2.50 8.19 7.20
CA PRO A 164 1.63 9.36 7.14
C PRO A 164 0.24 8.98 6.58
N CYS A 165 -0.76 9.09 7.43
CA CYS A 165 -2.17 8.85 7.14
C CYS A 165 -2.96 10.17 7.17
N TYR A 166 -3.82 10.36 6.18
CA TYR A 166 -4.57 11.60 5.98
C TYR A 166 -5.99 11.41 6.49
N LEU A 167 -6.35 12.17 7.52
CA LEU A 167 -7.70 12.22 8.09
C LEU A 167 -8.38 13.54 7.71
N PRO A 168 -9.55 13.53 7.04
CA PRO A 168 -10.27 14.78 6.77
C PRO A 168 -10.58 15.54 8.07
N LYS A 169 -10.26 16.85 8.11
CA LYS A 169 -10.76 17.82 9.07
C LYS A 169 -12.25 18.03 8.79
N LYS A 170 -13.08 17.10 9.24
CA LYS A 170 -14.51 17.34 9.49
C LYS A 170 -14.61 18.24 10.73
N GLU A 171 -15.80 18.60 11.20
CA GLU A 171 -15.95 19.15 12.56
C GLU A 171 -15.59 18.06 13.57
N VAL A 172 -14.28 17.85 13.74
CA VAL A 172 -13.74 16.95 14.74
C VAL A 172 -13.87 17.68 16.06
N GLU A 173 -14.35 16.98 17.09
CA GLU A 173 -14.65 17.55 18.40
C GLU A 173 -13.54 18.52 18.87
N PRO A 174 -13.87 19.62 19.58
CA PRO A 174 -12.90 20.65 20.00
C PRO A 174 -11.64 20.13 20.72
N SER A 175 -11.68 18.89 21.23
CA SER A 175 -10.59 18.23 21.96
C SER A 175 -9.77 17.24 21.11
N PHE A 176 -10.04 17.07 19.81
CA PHE A 176 -9.35 16.08 18.97
C PHE A 176 -7.84 16.32 18.91
N GLU A 177 -7.41 17.57 18.67
CA GLU A 177 -5.98 17.90 18.58
C GLU A 177 -5.25 17.61 19.89
N GLU A 178 -5.83 17.98 21.04
CA GLU A 178 -5.21 17.71 22.34
C GLU A 178 -5.15 16.21 22.63
N LYS A 179 -6.21 15.47 22.31
CA LYS A 179 -6.30 14.01 22.51
C LYS A 179 -5.29 13.25 21.66
N PHE A 180 -5.07 13.67 20.42
CA PHE A 180 -4.23 12.97 19.45
C PHE A 180 -2.93 13.72 19.10
N LYS A 181 -2.50 14.67 19.94
CA LYS A 181 -1.28 15.47 19.72
C LYS A 181 -0.03 14.64 19.45
N HIS A 182 0.05 13.45 20.03
CA HIS A 182 1.15 12.52 19.83
C HIS A 182 1.20 11.96 18.40
N LEU A 183 0.04 11.70 17.77
CA LEU A 183 -0.07 11.24 16.37
C LEU A 183 0.10 12.38 15.36
N LEU A 184 -0.16 13.62 15.77
CA LEU A 184 0.00 14.81 14.95
C LEU A 184 1.45 15.32 14.88
N LYS A 185 2.29 14.85 15.81
CA LYS A 185 3.71 15.23 15.84
C LYS A 185 4.45 14.57 14.67
N THR A 186 5.09 15.39 13.85
CA THR A 186 5.94 14.89 12.76
C THR A 186 7.21 14.24 13.31
N PRO A 187 7.59 13.03 12.85
CA PRO A 187 8.86 12.39 13.22
C PRO A 187 10.07 13.22 12.80
N ASP A 188 11.16 13.14 13.56
CA ASP A 188 12.33 14.00 13.39
C ASP A 188 13.10 13.74 12.08
N ASP A 189 12.97 12.55 11.51
CA ASP A 189 13.62 12.11 10.26
C ASP A 189 12.77 12.39 9.00
N VAL A 190 11.57 12.97 9.17
CA VAL A 190 10.65 13.32 8.10
C VAL A 190 10.82 14.78 7.70
N LYS A 191 10.79 15.04 6.39
CA LYS A 191 10.80 16.41 5.84
C LYS A 191 9.47 16.75 5.20
N ILE A 192 8.97 17.95 5.50
CA ILE A 192 7.77 18.51 4.90
C ILE A 192 8.18 19.75 4.10
N PHE A 193 7.78 19.82 2.83
CA PHE A 193 8.11 20.96 1.96
C PHE A 193 7.07 21.16 0.86
N ILE A 194 7.14 22.30 0.17
CA ILE A 194 6.40 22.57 -1.06
C ILE A 194 7.38 22.48 -2.23
N ASN A 195 7.08 21.66 -3.23
CA ASN A 195 7.96 21.51 -4.40
C ASN A 195 7.74 22.63 -5.44
N ASP A 196 8.56 22.63 -6.50
CA ASP A 196 8.51 23.64 -7.57
C ASP A 196 7.18 23.68 -8.35
N LYS A 197 6.34 22.65 -8.22
CA LYS A 197 5.00 22.57 -8.82
C LYS A 197 3.91 23.06 -7.87
N ASN A 198 4.30 23.67 -6.75
CA ASN A 198 3.44 24.11 -5.65
C ASN A 198 2.65 22.94 -5.01
N GLU A 199 3.26 21.75 -4.96
CA GLU A 199 2.68 20.56 -4.34
C GLU A 199 3.28 20.38 -2.95
N TYR A 200 2.41 20.19 -1.95
CA TYR A 200 2.83 19.81 -0.61
C TYR A 200 3.34 18.37 -0.63
N CYS A 201 4.54 18.18 -0.13
CA CYS A 201 5.29 16.94 -0.17
C CYS A 201 5.73 16.54 1.24
N ILE A 202 5.60 15.25 1.55
CA ILE A 202 6.17 14.62 2.74
C ILE A 202 7.22 13.63 2.27
N GLU A 203 8.47 13.85 2.63
CA GLU A 203 9.58 12.95 2.35
C GLU A 203 9.90 12.13 3.60
N ILE A 204 9.83 10.81 3.47
CA ILE A 204 10.14 9.85 4.54
C ILE A 204 11.30 8.94 4.13
N PRO A 205 12.19 8.55 5.04
CA PRO A 205 13.22 7.54 4.79
C PRO A 205 12.60 6.13 4.68
N THR A 206 13.26 5.23 3.96
CA THR A 206 12.79 3.85 3.74
C THR A 206 13.77 2.76 4.20
N LYS A 207 14.96 3.13 4.68
CA LYS A 207 16.07 2.20 5.01
C LYS A 207 16.70 2.49 6.37
#